data_AF-A0AAW0XTQ3-F1
#
_entry.id   AF-A0AAW0XTQ3-F1
#
_cell.length_a   1.000
_cell.length_b   1.000
_cell.length_c   1.000
_cell.angle_alpha   90.00
_cell.angle_beta   90.00
_cell.angle_gamma   90.00
#
_symmetry.space_group_name_H-M   'P 1'
#
loop_
_entity.id
_entity.type
_entity.pdbx_description
1 polymer ?
#
loop_
_entity_poly.entity_id
_entity_poly.type
_entity_poly.pdbx_seq_one_letter_code
_entity_poly.pdbx_strand_id
1 'polypeptide(L)'
;MEALVGGDRPFLKTVQMEAEHSKAKERAIQTYLEKNKYGRKNQSVVEKYQLMLEEEVGKMFLKYSQQNEAKNVFKAARTPATLFSVLMFFYLLSGIFGLFGMYSFANMCNLGMGVFLIMLTVWAYVRYSGEYRDAGVYIDELATFLWENVIHPIYQTYMEKHLKEAAEQAAQQAITSSLTNGKIKSS
;
A
#
# COMPACT_ATOMS: atom_id res chain seq x y z
N MET A 1 -6.49 -11.42 -17.40
CA MET A 1 -5.46 -10.99 -16.43
C MET A 1 -5.86 -9.71 -15.71
N GLU A 2 -6.26 -8.65 -16.42
CA GLU A 2 -6.66 -7.37 -15.80
C GLU A 2 -7.77 -7.47 -14.74
N ALA A 3 -8.77 -8.34 -14.93
CA ALA A 3 -9.82 -8.56 -13.92
C ALA A 3 -9.32 -9.26 -12.62
N LEU A 4 -8.18 -9.95 -12.68
CA LEU A 4 -7.59 -10.70 -11.56
C LEU A 4 -6.45 -9.94 -10.87
N VAL A 5 -5.63 -9.20 -11.63
CA VAL A 5 -4.43 -8.49 -11.14
C VAL A 5 -4.48 -6.96 -11.33
N GLY A 6 -5.58 -6.42 -11.86
CA GLY A 6 -5.77 -4.99 -12.14
C GLY A 6 -5.63 -4.11 -10.90
N GLY A 7 -5.36 -2.82 -11.12
CA GLY A 7 -4.97 -1.84 -10.08
C GLY A 7 -5.78 -1.89 -8.78
N ASP A 8 -7.08 -2.16 -8.89
CA ASP A 8 -8.07 -2.11 -7.81
C ASP A 8 -8.28 -3.44 -7.05
N ARG A 9 -7.52 -4.50 -7.39
CA ARG A 9 -7.63 -5.83 -6.76
C ARG A 9 -6.48 -6.12 -5.78
N PRO A 10 -6.77 -6.83 -4.66
CA PRO A 10 -5.78 -7.18 -3.63
C PRO A 10 -4.72 -8.17 -4.15
N PHE A 11 -3.58 -8.24 -3.45
CA PHE A 11 -2.44 -9.09 -3.82
C PHE A 11 -2.85 -10.56 -4.02
N LEU A 12 -2.48 -11.11 -5.17
CA LEU A 12 -2.70 -12.51 -5.52
C LEU A 12 -1.38 -13.29 -5.32
N LYS A 13 -1.43 -14.43 -4.62
CA LYS A 13 -0.25 -15.31 -4.43
C LYS A 13 0.32 -15.72 -5.80
N THR A 14 1.63 -15.64 -5.95
CA THR A 14 2.37 -15.91 -7.20
C THR A 14 2.01 -17.26 -7.83
N VAL A 15 1.84 -18.32 -7.01
CA VAL A 15 1.45 -19.67 -7.46
C VAL A 15 0.04 -19.69 -8.08
N GLN A 16 -0.90 -18.93 -7.52
CA GLN A 16 -2.27 -18.83 -8.08
C GLN A 16 -2.29 -17.95 -9.33
N MET A 17 -1.47 -16.89 -9.36
CA MET A 17 -1.32 -16.03 -10.53
C MET A 17 -0.75 -16.79 -11.73
N GLU A 18 0.25 -17.64 -11.51
CA GLU A 18 0.88 -18.46 -12.54
C GLU A 18 -0.07 -19.55 -13.07
N ALA A 19 -0.83 -20.19 -12.17
CA ALA A 19 -1.85 -21.17 -12.57
C ALA A 19 -2.98 -20.55 -13.41
N GLU A 20 -3.47 -19.38 -13.02
CA GLU A 20 -4.51 -18.66 -13.78
C GLU A 20 -3.96 -18.06 -15.07
N HIS A 21 -2.68 -17.62 -15.09
CA HIS A 21 -2.01 -17.20 -16.31
C HIS A 21 -1.85 -18.35 -17.30
N SER A 22 -1.43 -19.52 -16.84
CA SER A 22 -1.29 -20.73 -17.67
C SER A 22 -2.62 -21.12 -18.31
N LYS A 23 -3.71 -21.16 -17.53
CA LYS A 23 -5.07 -21.39 -18.06
C LYS A 23 -5.51 -20.32 -19.06
N ALA A 24 -5.18 -19.06 -18.81
CA ALA A 24 -5.54 -17.96 -19.72
C ALA A 24 -4.74 -18.03 -21.03
N LYS A 25 -3.45 -18.38 -20.97
CA LYS A 25 -2.59 -18.62 -22.14
C LYS A 25 -3.16 -19.76 -22.99
N GLU A 26 -3.52 -20.87 -22.36
CA GLU A 26 -4.05 -22.04 -23.05
C GLU A 26 -5.39 -21.76 -23.74
N ARG A 27 -6.30 -21.03 -23.07
CA ARG A 27 -7.56 -20.55 -23.69
C ARG A 27 -7.33 -19.61 -24.86
N ALA A 28 -6.33 -18.71 -24.77
CA ALA A 28 -6.00 -17.79 -25.85
C ALA A 28 -5.46 -18.53 -27.08
N ILE A 29 -4.61 -19.54 -26.87
CA ILE A 29 -4.08 -20.40 -27.95
C ILE A 29 -5.19 -21.24 -28.59
N GLN A 30 -6.10 -21.83 -27.80
CA GLN A 30 -7.26 -22.56 -28.33
C GLN A 30 -8.18 -21.65 -29.15
N THR A 31 -8.51 -20.47 -28.65
CA THR A 31 -9.35 -19.50 -29.38
C THR A 31 -8.68 -19.04 -30.67
N TYR A 32 -7.35 -18.87 -30.67
CA TYR A 32 -6.58 -18.56 -31.86
C TYR A 32 -6.69 -19.70 -32.88
N LEU A 33 -6.45 -20.95 -32.47
CA LEU A 33 -6.55 -22.13 -33.34
C LEU A 33 -7.95 -22.31 -33.93
N GLU A 34 -9.01 -22.09 -33.15
CA GLU A 34 -10.41 -22.19 -33.60
C GLU A 34 -10.80 -21.10 -34.61
N LYS A 35 -10.32 -19.86 -34.41
CA LYS A 35 -10.59 -18.75 -35.33
C LYS A 35 -9.66 -18.72 -36.54
N ASN A 36 -8.56 -19.47 -36.52
CA ASN A 36 -7.55 -19.39 -37.57
C ASN A 36 -7.98 -20.17 -38.82
N LYS A 37 -8.68 -19.46 -39.72
CA LYS A 37 -9.15 -19.98 -41.02
C LYS A 37 -8.02 -20.29 -42.02
N TYR A 38 -6.76 -20.00 -41.70
CA TYR A 38 -5.60 -20.20 -42.58
C TYR A 38 -4.86 -21.54 -42.42
N GLY A 39 -5.21 -22.35 -41.40
CA GLY A 39 -4.49 -23.58 -41.02
C GLY A 39 -4.39 -24.70 -42.08
N ARG A 40 -5.06 -24.57 -43.23
CA ARG A 40 -4.98 -25.58 -44.31
C ARG A 40 -3.98 -25.26 -45.43
N LYS A 41 -3.48 -24.02 -45.54
CA LYS A 41 -2.63 -23.61 -46.69
C LYS A 41 -1.21 -23.21 -46.32
N ASN A 42 -0.92 -22.80 -45.08
CA ASN A 42 0.41 -22.32 -44.67
C ASN A 42 0.69 -22.60 -43.18
N GLN A 43 1.04 -23.85 -42.85
CA GLN A 43 1.35 -24.30 -41.48
C GLN A 43 2.46 -23.45 -40.80
N SER A 44 3.50 -23.09 -41.56
CA SER A 44 4.65 -22.31 -41.07
C SER A 44 4.29 -20.88 -40.64
N VAL A 45 3.28 -20.27 -41.28
CA VAL A 45 2.80 -18.93 -40.93
C VAL A 45 2.00 -18.99 -39.64
N VAL A 46 1.16 -20.01 -39.48
CA VAL A 46 0.37 -20.24 -38.26
C VAL A 46 1.28 -20.44 -37.05
N GLU A 47 2.30 -21.29 -37.18
CA GLU A 47 3.26 -21.57 -36.11
C GLU A 47 4.04 -20.31 -35.70
N LYS A 48 4.44 -19.47 -36.66
CA LYS A 48 5.12 -18.21 -36.40
C LYS A 48 4.25 -17.21 -35.62
N TYR A 49 2.98 -17.09 -35.97
CA TYR A 49 2.04 -16.23 -35.24
C TYR A 49 1.68 -16.79 -33.87
N GLN A 50 1.64 -18.11 -33.70
CA GLN A 50 1.49 -18.73 -32.37
C GLN A 50 2.69 -18.41 -31.47
N LEU A 51 3.91 -18.54 -31.99
CA LEU A 51 5.12 -18.19 -31.25
C LEU A 51 5.14 -16.71 -30.85
N MET A 52 4.77 -15.80 -31.77
CA MET A 52 4.63 -14.38 -31.45
C MET A 52 3.57 -14.13 -30.36
N LEU A 53 2.42 -14.82 -30.44
CA LEU A 53 1.36 -14.71 -29.44
C LEU A 53 1.84 -15.19 -28.07
N GLU A 54 2.55 -16.31 -28.00
CA GLU A 54 3.12 -16.83 -26.75
C GLU A 54 4.15 -15.88 -26.16
N GLU A 55 5.01 -15.30 -27.00
CA GLU A 55 6.03 -14.34 -26.57
C GLU A 55 5.38 -13.05 -26.02
N GLU A 56 4.35 -12.54 -26.69
CA GLU A 56 3.64 -11.34 -26.27
C GLU A 56 2.84 -11.57 -24.98
N VAL A 57 2.18 -12.73 -24.85
CA VAL A 57 1.49 -13.14 -23.62
C VAL A 57 2.48 -13.30 -22.46
N GLY A 58 3.68 -13.85 -22.71
CA GLY A 58 4.76 -13.94 -21.72
C GLY A 58 5.32 -12.57 -21.31
N LYS A 59 5.50 -11.64 -22.26
CA LYS A 59 5.91 -10.26 -21.97
C LYS A 59 4.85 -9.51 -21.14
N MET A 60 3.57 -9.71 -21.44
CA MET A 60 2.46 -9.18 -20.64
C MET A 60 2.47 -9.75 -19.22
N PHE A 61 2.72 -11.05 -19.06
CA PHE A 61 2.83 -11.68 -17.73
C PHE A 61 3.95 -11.07 -16.88
N LEU A 62 5.13 -10.83 -17.47
CA LEU A 62 6.22 -10.16 -16.78
C LEU A 62 5.81 -8.76 -16.28
N LYS A 63 5.10 -7.98 -17.10
CA LYS A 63 4.57 -6.67 -16.68
C LYS A 63 3.56 -6.80 -15.54
N TYR A 64 2.62 -7.74 -15.62
CA TYR A 64 1.63 -7.95 -14.56
C TYR A 64 2.26 -8.51 -13.26
N SER A 65 3.29 -9.34 -13.37
CA SER A 65 4.08 -9.83 -12.24
C SER A 65 4.80 -8.68 -11.55
N GLN A 66 5.48 -7.82 -12.31
CA GLN A 66 6.14 -6.63 -11.79
C GLN A 66 5.15 -5.65 -11.14
N GLN A 67 3.97 -5.46 -11.73
CA GLN A 67 2.92 -4.65 -11.12
C GLN A 67 2.37 -5.25 -9.82
N ASN A 68 2.20 -6.59 -9.75
CA ASN A 68 1.77 -7.27 -8.55
C ASN A 68 2.83 -7.22 -7.43
N GLU A 69 4.10 -7.36 -7.79
CA GLU A 69 5.23 -7.17 -6.88
C GLU A 69 5.34 -5.72 -6.42
N ALA A 70 5.15 -4.74 -7.32
CA ALA A 70 5.15 -3.33 -6.97
C ALA A 70 4.03 -2.99 -5.96
N LYS A 71 2.84 -3.59 -6.10
CA LYS A 71 1.78 -3.47 -5.08
C LYS A 71 2.17 -4.06 -3.73
N ASN A 72 2.93 -5.17 -3.74
CA ASN A 72 3.46 -5.78 -2.52
C ASN A 72 4.55 -4.90 -1.87
N VAL A 73 5.43 -4.31 -2.67
CA VAL A 73 6.49 -3.39 -2.22
C VAL A 73 5.91 -2.07 -1.70
N PHE A 74 4.87 -1.52 -2.35
CA PHE A 74 4.18 -0.32 -1.87
C PHE A 74 3.42 -0.57 -0.55
N LYS A 75 2.87 -1.78 -0.37
CA LYS A 75 2.28 -2.21 0.90
C LYS A 75 3.37 -2.41 1.97
N ALA A 76 4.48 -3.03 1.61
CA ALA A 76 5.63 -3.23 2.50
C ALA A 76 6.37 -1.93 2.87
N ALA A 77 6.31 -0.90 2.04
CA ALA A 77 6.89 0.42 2.33
C ALA A 77 6.08 1.20 3.39
N ARG A 78 4.80 0.87 3.57
CA ARG A 78 3.96 1.44 4.63
C ARG A 78 4.35 0.90 6.01
N THR A 79 4.72 -0.38 6.10
CA THR A 79 5.12 -1.04 7.35
C THR A 79 6.21 -0.31 8.13
N PRO A 80 7.40 0.02 7.56
CA PRO A 80 8.45 0.70 8.32
C PRO A 80 8.02 2.09 8.80
N ALA A 81 7.23 2.81 7.99
CA ALA A 81 6.70 4.11 8.38
C ALA A 81 5.73 4.00 9.56
N THR A 82 4.81 3.03 9.53
CA THR A 82 3.84 2.81 10.61
C THR A 82 4.50 2.38 11.92
N LEU A 83 5.47 1.46 11.85
CA LEU A 83 6.22 1.00 13.02
C LEU A 83 7.00 2.17 13.63
N PHE A 84 7.65 2.99 12.80
CA PHE A 84 8.37 4.17 13.28
C PHE A 84 7.44 5.21 13.93
N SER A 85 6.27 5.47 13.34
CA SER A 85 5.26 6.36 13.94
C SER A 85 4.76 5.86 15.30
N VAL A 86 4.53 4.55 15.44
CA VAL A 86 4.12 3.95 16.72
C VAL A 86 5.23 4.05 17.77
N LEU A 87 6.50 3.80 17.39
CA LEU A 87 7.65 4.01 18.27
C LEU A 87 7.69 5.46 18.78
N MET A 88 7.56 6.43 17.88
CA MET A 88 7.60 7.85 18.21
C MET A 88 6.45 8.24 19.15
N PHE A 89 5.25 7.72 18.92
CA PHE A 89 4.10 7.94 19.80
C PHE A 89 4.34 7.38 21.21
N PHE A 90 4.77 6.13 21.33
CA PHE A 90 5.07 5.52 22.63
C PHE A 90 6.23 6.22 23.35
N TYR A 91 7.22 6.73 22.62
CA TYR A 91 8.31 7.52 23.18
C TYR A 91 7.82 8.84 23.78
N LEU A 92 6.98 9.58 23.07
CA LEU A 92 6.37 10.80 23.58
C LEU A 92 5.49 10.52 24.80
N LEU A 93 4.67 9.46 24.75
CA LEU A 93 3.83 9.06 25.87
C LEU A 93 4.67 8.71 27.11
N SER A 94 5.72 7.90 26.94
CA SER A 94 6.66 7.55 28.02
C SER A 94 7.32 8.80 28.61
N GLY A 95 7.71 9.76 27.78
CA GLY A 95 8.28 11.04 28.23
C GLY A 95 7.27 11.83 29.07
N ILE A 96 6.02 11.92 28.63
CA ILE A 96 4.94 12.60 29.37
C ILE A 96 4.70 11.92 30.72
N PHE A 97 4.52 10.60 30.76
CA PHE A 97 4.32 9.86 32.01
C PHE A 97 5.52 9.99 32.97
N GLY A 98 6.73 10.06 32.44
CA GLY A 98 7.95 10.34 33.21
C GLY A 98 7.95 11.75 33.82
N LEU A 99 7.49 12.76 33.09
CA LEU A 99 7.36 14.14 33.58
C LEU A 99 6.27 14.29 34.65
N PHE A 100 5.18 13.53 34.56
CA PHE A 100 4.14 13.45 35.60
C PHE A 100 4.56 12.64 36.84
N GLY A 101 5.77 12.06 36.86
CA GLY A 101 6.30 11.31 38.01
C GLY A 101 5.70 9.91 38.19
N MET A 102 4.93 9.41 37.21
CA MET A 102 4.36 8.05 37.22
C MET A 102 5.36 7.02 36.69
N TYR A 103 6.44 6.81 37.45
CA TYR A 103 7.56 5.96 37.04
C TYR A 103 7.18 4.52 36.67
N SER A 104 6.19 3.91 37.34
CA SER A 104 5.73 2.56 36.99
C SER A 104 5.10 2.50 35.60
N PHE A 105 4.30 3.52 35.23
CA PHE A 105 3.65 3.61 33.92
C PHE A 105 4.66 3.95 32.83
N ALA A 106 5.58 4.87 33.11
CA ALA A 106 6.68 5.21 32.20
C ALA A 106 7.54 3.97 31.89
N ASN A 107 7.87 3.14 32.90
CA ASN A 107 8.67 1.95 32.70
C ASN A 107 7.93 0.87 31.90
N MET A 108 6.61 0.72 32.07
CA MET A 108 5.78 -0.13 31.21
C MET A 108 5.76 0.34 29.75
N CYS A 109 5.62 1.65 29.51
CA CYS A 109 5.69 2.21 28.15
C CYS A 109 7.08 2.00 27.52
N ASN A 110 8.15 2.11 28.32
CA ASN A 110 9.52 1.91 27.84
C ASN A 110 9.81 0.43 27.51
N LEU A 111 9.26 -0.52 28.28
CA LEU A 111 9.28 -1.94 27.94
C LEU A 111 8.52 -2.23 26.64
N GLY A 112 7.34 -1.64 26.47
CA GLY A 112 6.57 -1.75 25.22
C GLY A 112 7.36 -1.22 24.01
N MET A 113 8.03 -0.07 24.18
CA MET A 113 8.90 0.49 23.16
C MET A 113 10.05 -0.46 22.78
N GLY A 114 10.68 -1.10 23.76
CA GLY A 114 11.71 -2.12 23.53
C GLY A 114 11.21 -3.29 22.68
N VAL A 115 9.99 -3.77 22.94
CA VAL A 115 9.36 -4.83 22.14
C VAL A 115 9.14 -4.39 20.69
N PHE A 116 8.65 -3.17 20.47
CA PHE A 116 8.47 -2.64 19.11
C PHE A 116 9.81 -2.42 18.38
N LEU A 117 10.88 -2.05 19.09
CA LEU A 117 12.23 -1.95 18.55
C LEU A 117 12.78 -3.31 18.09
N ILE A 118 12.55 -4.36 18.88
CA ILE A 118 12.90 -5.74 18.51
C ILE A 118 12.06 -6.16 17.30
N MET A 119 10.77 -5.84 17.27
CA MET A 119 9.91 -6.14 16.12
C MET A 119 10.38 -5.44 14.84
N LEU A 120 10.86 -4.19 14.93
CA LEU A 120 11.42 -3.44 13.79
C LEU A 120 12.74 -4.04 13.32
N THR A 121 13.64 -4.42 14.23
CA THR A 121 14.90 -5.08 13.86
C THR A 121 14.67 -6.46 13.26
N VAL A 122 13.70 -7.24 13.74
CA VAL A 122 13.29 -8.51 13.12
C VAL A 122 12.70 -8.27 11.72
N TRP A 123 11.86 -7.26 11.55
CA TRP A 123 11.33 -6.89 10.23
C TRP A 123 12.44 -6.50 9.25
N ALA A 124 13.39 -5.65 9.68
CA ALA A 124 14.53 -5.25 8.88
C ALA A 124 15.43 -6.45 8.53
N TYR A 125 15.63 -7.36 9.49
CA TYR A 125 16.40 -8.58 9.30
C TYR A 125 15.74 -9.54 8.29
N VAL A 126 14.44 -9.80 8.42
CA VAL A 126 13.69 -10.64 7.45
C VAL A 126 13.77 -10.05 6.04
N ARG A 127 13.74 -8.72 5.92
CA ARG A 127 13.85 -8.05 4.62
C ARG A 127 15.26 -8.09 4.03
N TYR A 128 16.30 -8.02 4.87
CA TYR A 128 17.70 -8.04 4.44
C TYR A 128 18.21 -9.47 4.17
N SER A 129 17.85 -10.42 5.04
CA SER A 129 18.27 -11.82 4.97
C SER A 129 17.42 -12.66 4.02
N GLY A 130 16.15 -12.29 3.79
CA GLY A 130 15.22 -13.04 2.95
C GLY A 130 14.75 -14.39 3.54
N GLU A 131 15.35 -14.84 4.64
CA GLU A 131 15.01 -16.04 5.40
C GLU A 131 13.84 -15.73 6.36
N TYR A 132 12.94 -16.70 6.60
CA TYR A 132 11.74 -16.52 7.45
C TYR A 132 10.76 -15.44 7.00
N ARG A 133 10.44 -15.43 5.71
CA ARG A 133 9.46 -14.52 5.10
C ARG A 133 8.09 -14.51 5.81
N ASP A 134 7.68 -15.62 6.39
CA ASP A 134 6.42 -15.72 7.15
C ASP A 134 6.41 -14.82 8.39
N ALA A 135 7.53 -14.68 9.11
CA ALA A 135 7.63 -13.78 10.26
C ALA A 135 7.46 -12.31 9.84
N GLY A 136 8.00 -11.93 8.68
CA GLY A 136 7.80 -10.60 8.10
C GLY A 136 6.34 -10.30 7.75
N VAL A 137 5.61 -11.31 7.26
CA VAL A 137 4.18 -11.18 6.93
C VAL A 137 3.34 -10.91 8.19
N TYR A 138 3.62 -11.61 9.30
CA TYR A 138 2.92 -11.33 10.57
C TYR A 138 3.18 -9.92 11.08
N ILE A 139 4.41 -9.41 10.92
CA ILE A 139 4.75 -8.03 11.32
C ILE A 139 4.06 -7.02 10.40
N ASP A 140 4.00 -7.26 9.10
CA ASP A 140 3.27 -6.41 8.14
C ASP A 140 1.76 -6.37 8.45
N GLU A 141 1.18 -7.48 8.90
CA GLU A 141 -0.23 -7.56 9.30
C GLU A 141 -0.49 -6.77 10.60
N LEU A 142 0.39 -6.90 11.61
CA LEU A 142 0.33 -6.09 12.83
C LEU A 142 0.50 -4.59 12.54
N ALA A 143 1.43 -4.23 11.67
CA ALA A 143 1.65 -2.85 11.24
C ALA A 143 0.42 -2.27 10.54
N THR A 144 -0.23 -3.07 9.68
CA THR A 144 -1.49 -2.70 9.03
C THR A 144 -2.60 -2.51 10.06
N PHE A 145 -2.72 -3.40 11.03
CA PHE A 145 -3.71 -3.28 12.11
C PHE A 145 -3.47 -2.00 12.93
N LEU A 146 -2.23 -1.69 13.28
CA LEU A 146 -1.88 -0.47 14.02
C LEU A 146 -2.15 0.80 13.20
N TRP A 147 -1.89 0.77 11.90
CA TRP A 147 -2.22 1.87 11.00
C TRP A 147 -3.73 2.15 10.99
N GLU A 148 -4.55 1.13 10.78
CA GLU A 148 -6.01 1.26 10.69
C GLU A 148 -6.65 1.68 12.03
N ASN A 149 -6.16 1.13 13.16
CA ASN A 149 -6.79 1.34 14.47
C ASN A 149 -6.25 2.55 15.23
N VAL A 150 -5.00 2.95 15.00
CA VAL A 150 -4.35 4.03 15.78
C VAL A 150 -4.06 5.23 14.89
N ILE A 151 -3.31 5.05 13.80
CA ILE A 151 -2.81 6.18 13.03
C ILE A 151 -3.91 6.81 12.16
N HIS A 152 -4.75 6.00 11.52
CA HIS A 152 -5.84 6.46 10.67
C HIS A 152 -6.87 7.32 11.43
N PRO A 153 -7.43 6.89 12.58
CA PRO A 153 -8.38 7.73 13.32
C PRO A 153 -7.73 8.99 13.89
N ILE A 154 -6.45 8.93 14.30
CA ILE A 154 -5.70 10.12 14.71
C ILE A 154 -5.58 11.07 13.51
N TYR A 155 -5.15 10.60 12.35
CA TYR A 155 -4.98 11.42 11.15
C TYR A 155 -6.28 12.07 10.71
N GLN A 156 -7.40 11.33 10.70
CA GLN A 156 -8.72 11.87 10.41
C GLN A 156 -9.13 12.95 11.43
N THR A 157 -8.93 12.70 12.72
CA THR A 157 -9.28 13.67 13.77
C THR A 157 -8.44 14.95 13.69
N TYR A 158 -7.14 14.84 13.40
CA TYR A 158 -6.27 15.99 13.23
C TYR A 158 -6.57 16.76 11.94
N MET A 159 -6.77 16.05 10.82
CA MET A 159 -7.10 16.70 9.54
C MET A 159 -8.47 17.36 9.54
N GLU A 160 -9.49 16.76 10.15
CA GLU A 160 -10.79 17.40 10.29
C GLU A 160 -10.72 18.68 11.13
N LYS A 161 -9.91 18.68 12.20
CA LYS A 161 -9.69 19.88 13.02
C LYS A 161 -8.97 20.98 12.25
N HIS A 162 -7.88 20.67 11.56
CA HIS A 162 -7.14 21.65 10.76
C HIS A 162 -7.95 22.15 9.56
N LEU A 163 -8.76 21.29 8.94
CA LEU A 163 -9.64 21.71 7.84
C LEU A 163 -10.75 22.62 8.34
N LYS A 164 -11.35 22.34 9.51
CA LYS A 164 -12.35 23.22 10.14
C LYS A 164 -11.73 24.55 10.55
N GLU A 165 -10.56 24.54 11.18
CA GLU A 165 -9.82 25.75 11.57
C GLU A 165 -9.42 26.59 10.34
N ALA A 166 -8.93 25.96 9.27
CA ALA A 166 -8.60 26.64 8.02
C ALA A 166 -9.85 27.19 7.31
N ALA A 167 -10.97 26.46 7.35
CA ALA A 167 -12.25 26.91 6.81
C ALA A 167 -12.82 28.09 7.60
N GLU A 168 -12.72 28.07 8.94
CA GLU A 168 -13.12 29.19 9.81
C GLU A 168 -12.22 30.42 9.61
N GLN A 169 -10.91 30.22 9.47
CA GLN A 169 -9.97 31.31 9.17
C GLN A 169 -10.25 31.91 7.77
N ALA A 170 -10.52 31.08 6.77
CA ALA A 170 -10.91 31.54 5.44
C ALA A 170 -12.26 32.28 5.46
N ALA A 171 -13.22 31.82 6.25
CA ALA A 171 -14.51 32.49 6.43
C ALA A 171 -14.35 33.85 7.14
N GLN A 172 -13.52 33.93 8.18
CA GLN A 172 -13.22 35.19 8.87
C GLN A 172 -12.48 36.18 7.96
N GLN A 173 -11.57 35.70 7.11
CA GLN A 173 -10.89 36.53 6.11
C GLN A 173 -11.86 37.03 5.02
N ALA A 174 -12.81 36.19 4.59
CA ALA A 174 -13.85 36.59 3.65
C ALA A 174 -14.83 37.63 4.25
N ILE A 175 -15.17 37.50 5.53
CA ILE A 175 -16.02 38.46 6.25
C ILE A 175 -15.27 39.78 6.50
N THR A 176 -13.98 39.72 6.87
CA THR A 176 -13.16 40.92 7.12
C THR A 176 -12.91 41.69 5.82
N SER A 177 -12.63 41.00 4.71
CA SER A 177 -12.46 41.63 3.40
C SER A 177 -13.75 42.28 2.88
N SER A 178 -14.92 41.67 3.10
CA SER A 178 -16.21 42.28 2.76
C SER A 178 -16.57 43.50 3.62
N LEU A 179 -16.25 43.49 4.92
CA LEU A 179 -16.38 44.67 5.80
C LEU A 179 -15.44 45.82 5.40
N THR A 180 -14.23 45.51 4.95
CA THR A 180 -13.25 46.52 4.52
C THR A 180 -13.65 47.15 3.19
N ASN A 181 -14.19 46.34 2.26
CA ASN A 181 -14.65 46.82 0.96
C ASN A 181 -15.99 47.60 1.03
N GLY A 182 -16.81 47.35 2.05
CA GLY A 182 -18.04 48.10 2.31
C GLY A 182 -17.80 49.53 2.83
N LYS A 183 -16.69 49.78 3.54
CA LYS A 183 -16.35 51.11 4.07
C LYS A 183 -15.79 52.09 3.04
N ILE A 184 -15.26 51.61 1.91
CA ILE A 184 -14.68 52.47 0.86
C ILE A 184 -15.78 53.05 -0.06
N LYS A 185 -16.98 52.46 -0.06
CA LYS A 185 -18.08 52.90 -0.94
C LYS A 185 -19.02 53.93 -0.31
N SER A 186 -18.80 54.35 0.94
CA SER A 186 -19.68 55.27 1.68
C SER A 186 -19.02 56.60 2.08
N SER A 187 -17.94 57.01 1.43
CA SER A 187 -17.31 58.32 1.65
C SER A 187 -17.29 59.14 0.37
#